data_AF-A0A6V7P1D8-F1
#
_entry.id   AF-A0A6V7P1D8-F1
#
_cell.length_a   1.000
_cell.length_b   1.000
_cell.length_c   1.000
_cell.angle_alpha   90.00
_cell.angle_beta   90.00
_cell.angle_gamma   90.00
#
_symmetry.space_group_name_H-M   'P 1'
#
loop_
_entity.id
_entity.type
_entity.pdbx_description
1 polymer ?
#
loop_
_entity_poly.entity_id
_entity_poly.type
_entity_poly.pdbx_seq_one_letter_code
_entity_poly.pdbx_strand_id
1 'polypeptide(L)'
;MLPAPGPPRHPWTTEQSTVHRIASVNLQRSTVYVVDRLREYAHKMVDFIADYYKMIESFPVLSQVEPGYLKELLPDLAPSKPENLEDVFDDIRQKIMPGITHRLGS
;
A
#
# COMPACT_ATOMS: atom_id res chain seq x y z
N MET A 1 -62.28 8.40 11.18
CA MET A 1 -61.97 7.16 10.43
C MET A 1 -60.49 6.89 10.64
N LEU A 2 -60.12 5.81 11.35
CA LEU A 2 -58.71 5.45 11.58
C LEU A 2 -58.18 4.71 10.33
N PRO A 3 -56.92 4.95 9.92
CA PRO A 3 -56.33 4.25 8.78
C PRO A 3 -56.22 2.75 9.08
N ALA A 4 -56.44 1.92 8.07
CA ALA A 4 -56.34 0.46 8.18
C ALA A 4 -54.91 0.03 8.59
N PRO A 5 -54.75 -1.01 9.42
CA PRO A 5 -53.44 -1.53 9.77
C PRO A 5 -52.72 -2.06 8.52
N GLY A 6 -51.45 -1.69 8.36
CA GLY A 6 -50.61 -2.15 7.26
C GLY A 6 -50.38 -3.68 7.28
N PRO A 7 -49.94 -4.27 6.16
CA PRO A 7 -49.75 -5.71 6.07
C PRO A 7 -48.69 -6.21 7.08
N PRO A 8 -48.84 -7.45 7.60
CA PRO A 8 -47.90 -8.02 8.56
C PRO A 8 -46.52 -8.17 7.93
N ARG A 9 -45.48 -7.70 8.62
CA ARG A 9 -44.09 -7.84 8.16
C ARG A 9 -43.66 -9.30 8.27
N HIS A 10 -43.40 -9.96 7.15
CA HIS A 10 -42.87 -11.33 7.14
C HIS A 10 -41.43 -11.37 7.72
N PRO A 11 -41.08 -12.40 8.52
CA PRO A 11 -39.77 -12.51 9.19
C PRO A 11 -38.58 -12.38 8.24
N TRP A 12 -38.70 -12.97 7.05
CA TRP A 12 -37.65 -13.05 6.03
C TRP A 12 -37.25 -11.67 5.44
N THR A 13 -38.10 -10.65 5.56
CA THR A 13 -37.79 -9.31 5.05
C THR A 13 -36.87 -8.51 5.98
N THR A 14 -36.86 -8.83 7.28
CA THR A 14 -36.02 -8.13 8.27
C THR A 14 -34.58 -8.66 8.25
N GLU A 15 -34.41 -9.96 8.01
CA GLU A 15 -33.11 -10.64 7.97
C GLU A 15 -32.29 -10.20 6.74
N GLN A 16 -32.90 -10.16 5.55
CA GLN A 16 -32.26 -9.67 4.32
C GLN A 16 -31.83 -8.19 4.43
N SER A 17 -32.64 -7.35 5.07
CA SER A 17 -32.30 -5.94 5.30
C SER A 17 -31.10 -5.77 6.24
N THR A 18 -31.01 -6.60 7.28
CA THR A 18 -29.93 -6.55 8.26
C THR A 18 -28.60 -7.01 7.64
N VAL A 19 -28.60 -8.12 6.89
CA VAL A 19 -27.39 -8.62 6.21
C VAL A 19 -26.87 -7.62 5.18
N HIS A 20 -27.75 -7.03 4.37
CA HIS A 20 -27.36 -5.99 3.42
C HIS A 20 -26.72 -4.77 4.12
N ARG A 21 -27.28 -4.34 5.26
CA ARG A 21 -26.73 -3.23 6.04
C ARG A 21 -25.33 -3.54 6.60
N ILE A 22 -25.10 -4.76 7.10
CA ILE A 22 -23.80 -5.19 7.62
C ILE A 22 -22.75 -5.25 6.50
N ALA A 23 -23.11 -5.81 5.34
CA ALA A 23 -22.23 -5.85 4.17
C ALA A 23 -21.82 -4.44 3.72
N SER A 24 -22.77 -3.50 3.63
CA SER A 24 -22.49 -2.11 3.27
C SER A 24 -21.58 -1.40 4.28
N VAL A 25 -21.79 -1.60 5.58
CA VAL A 25 -20.93 -1.03 6.63
C VAL A 25 -19.52 -1.61 6.58
N ASN A 26 -19.37 -2.92 6.36
CA ASN A 26 -18.05 -3.56 6.24
C ASN A 26 -17.29 -3.10 5.00
N LEU A 27 -17.98 -2.98 3.85
CA LEU A 27 -17.38 -2.44 2.64
C LEU A 27 -16.92 -1.00 2.84
N GLN A 28 -17.78 -0.15 3.42
CA GLN A 28 -17.43 1.25 3.69
C GLN A 28 -16.25 1.38 4.67
N ARG A 29 -16.19 0.55 5.72
CA ARG A 29 -15.04 0.51 6.65
C ARG A 29 -13.75 0.05 5.95
N SER A 30 -13.84 -0.95 5.07
CA SER A 30 -12.71 -1.41 4.26
C SER A 30 -12.22 -0.33 3.31
N THR A 31 -13.13 0.41 2.65
CA THR A 31 -12.76 1.52 1.76
C THR A 31 -12.07 2.64 2.53
N VAL A 32 -12.60 3.05 3.69
CA VAL A 32 -11.97 4.09 4.54
C VAL A 32 -10.57 3.65 4.96
N TYR A 33 -10.42 2.41 5.42
CA TYR A 33 -9.11 1.86 5.76
C TYR A 33 -8.13 1.89 4.58
N VAL A 34 -8.55 1.49 3.38
CA VAL A 34 -7.71 1.52 2.18
C VAL A 34 -7.30 2.95 1.82
N VAL A 35 -8.22 3.92 1.90
CA VAL A 35 -7.93 5.32 1.58
C VAL A 35 -6.94 5.93 2.58
N ASP A 36 -7.09 5.64 3.87
CA ASP A 36 -6.18 6.16 4.89
C ASP A 36 -4.78 5.56 4.78
N ARG A 37 -4.69 4.25 4.47
CA ARG A 37 -3.42 3.56 4.22
C ARG A 37 -2.73 4.06 2.95
N LEU A 38 -3.50 4.30 1.88
CA LEU A 38 -2.98 4.90 0.66
C LEU A 38 -2.39 6.28 0.97
N ARG A 39 -3.12 7.13 1.71
CA ARG A 39 -2.64 8.46 2.07
C ARG A 39 -1.34 8.39 2.87
N GLU A 40 -1.31 7.56 3.92
CA GLU A 40 -0.13 7.37 4.77
C GLU A 40 1.10 6.96 3.93
N TYR A 41 0.96 5.91 3.12
CA TYR A 41 2.06 5.35 2.34
C TYR A 41 2.49 6.23 1.16
N ALA A 42 1.55 6.93 0.54
CA ALA A 42 1.87 7.91 -0.50
C ALA A 42 2.74 9.04 0.05
N HIS A 43 2.43 9.56 1.25
CA HIS A 43 3.27 10.57 1.89
C HIS A 43 4.69 10.06 2.15
N LYS A 44 4.84 8.86 2.73
CA LYS A 44 6.16 8.24 2.95
C LYS A 44 6.95 8.07 1.65
N MET A 45 6.30 7.65 0.57
CA MET A 45 6.94 7.49 -0.74
C MET A 45 7.36 8.85 -1.34
N VAL A 46 6.53 9.88 -1.22
CA VAL A 46 6.86 11.23 -1.67
C VAL A 46 8.06 11.79 -0.91
N ASP A 47 8.08 11.64 0.42
CA ASP A 47 9.20 12.08 1.25
C ASP A 47 10.49 11.34 0.86
N PHE A 48 10.42 10.03 0.66
CA PHE A 48 11.54 9.22 0.20
C PHE A 48 12.11 9.70 -1.15
N ILE A 49 11.24 9.95 -2.14
CA ILE A 49 11.66 10.46 -3.46
C ILE A 49 12.27 11.86 -3.33
N ALA A 50 11.67 12.74 -2.53
CA ALA A 50 12.18 14.08 -2.32
C ALA A 50 13.58 14.04 -1.69
N ASP A 51 13.80 13.22 -0.67
CA ASP A 51 15.10 13.07 -0.01
C ASP A 51 16.14 12.45 -0.94
N TYR A 52 15.76 11.47 -1.77
CA TYR A 52 16.62 10.95 -2.83
C TYR A 52 17.10 12.06 -3.78
N TYR A 53 16.20 12.92 -4.26
CA TYR A 53 16.58 14.02 -5.16
C TYR A 53 17.39 15.11 -4.48
N LYS A 54 17.21 15.38 -3.18
CA LYS A 54 18.08 16.29 -2.42
C LYS A 54 19.52 15.77 -2.34
N MET A 55 19.70 14.45 -2.32
CA MET A 55 20.99 13.80 -2.15
C MET A 55 21.56 13.24 -3.46
N ILE A 56 20.88 13.42 -4.60
CA ILE A 56 21.21 12.72 -5.84
C ILE A 56 22.64 12.99 -6.33
N GLU A 57 23.15 14.20 -6.10
CA GLU A 57 24.51 14.63 -6.45
C GLU A 57 25.60 13.97 -5.58
N SER A 58 25.22 13.39 -4.44
CA SER A 58 26.16 12.65 -3.57
C SER A 58 26.40 11.21 -4.01
N PHE A 59 25.58 10.68 -4.94
CA PHE A 59 25.75 9.34 -5.48
C PHE A 59 26.67 9.35 -6.72
N PRO A 60 27.43 8.27 -6.97
CA PRO A 60 28.20 8.14 -8.21
C PRO A 60 27.25 8.11 -9.41
N VAL A 61 27.54 8.87 -10.48
CA VAL A 61 26.69 8.92 -11.69
C VAL A 61 26.47 7.54 -12.29
N LEU A 62 27.51 6.71 -12.34
CA LEU A 62 27.45 5.33 -12.79
C LEU A 62 27.46 4.37 -11.60
N SER A 63 26.63 3.33 -11.66
CA SER A 63 26.68 2.24 -10.69
C SER A 63 28.05 1.55 -10.67
N GLN A 64 28.49 1.12 -9.48
CA GLN A 64 29.78 0.49 -9.23
C GLN A 64 29.67 -0.99 -8.81
N VAL A 65 28.50 -1.61 -8.98
CA VAL A 65 28.25 -2.99 -8.58
C VAL A 65 28.59 -3.97 -9.70
N GLU A 66 28.91 -5.20 -9.32
CA GLU A 66 29.15 -6.28 -10.27
C GLU A 66 27.84 -6.85 -10.86
N PRO A 67 27.87 -7.38 -12.09
CA PRO A 67 26.72 -8.08 -12.66
C PRO A 67 26.26 -9.23 -11.76
N GLY A 68 24.96 -9.28 -11.47
CA GLY A 68 24.35 -10.33 -10.65
C GLY A 68 24.31 -10.06 -9.14
N TYR A 69 24.95 -9.00 -8.64
CA TYR A 69 25.03 -8.70 -7.19
C TYR A 69 23.69 -8.75 -6.46
N LEU A 70 22.62 -8.22 -7.08
CA LEU A 70 21.33 -8.11 -6.43
C LEU A 70 20.71 -9.48 -6.13
N LYS A 71 21.00 -10.48 -6.97
CA LYS A 71 20.52 -11.85 -6.76
C LYS A 71 21.08 -12.46 -5.48
N GLU A 72 22.29 -12.07 -5.07
CA GLU A 72 22.91 -12.55 -3.83
C GLU A 72 22.32 -11.89 -2.57
N LEU A 73 21.66 -10.74 -2.72
CA LEU A 73 21.11 -9.94 -1.62
C LEU A 73 19.60 -10.16 -1.38
N LEU A 74 18.91 -10.76 -2.34
CA LEU A 74 17.47 -10.99 -2.28
C LEU A 74 17.17 -12.46 -1.97
N PRO A 75 16.05 -12.75 -1.29
CA PRO A 75 15.62 -14.13 -1.10
C PRO A 75 15.26 -14.78 -2.44
N ASP A 76 15.54 -16.08 -2.56
CA ASP A 76 15.22 -16.85 -3.77
C ASP A 76 13.71 -17.01 -4.02
N LEU A 77 12.89 -16.82 -2.98
CA LEU A 77 11.44 -16.98 -3.03
C LEU A 77 10.75 -15.77 -2.41
N ALA A 78 9.59 -15.44 -2.95
CA ALA A 78 8.73 -14.40 -2.39
C ALA A 78 8.29 -14.74 -0.96
N PRO A 79 8.15 -13.73 -0.07
CA PRO A 79 7.71 -13.97 1.29
C PRO A 79 6.26 -14.48 1.32
N SER A 80 5.99 -15.42 2.24
CA SER A 80 4.63 -15.98 2.42
C SER A 80 3.67 -15.04 3.15
N LYS A 81 4.20 -13.98 3.75
CA LYS A 81 3.45 -12.97 4.50
C LYS A 81 3.83 -11.58 4.00
N PRO A 82 2.94 -10.59 4.13
CA PRO A 82 3.29 -9.20 3.86
C PRO A 82 4.44 -8.72 4.75
N GLU A 83 5.29 -7.87 4.18
CA GLU A 83 6.35 -7.16 4.87
C GLU A 83 5.91 -5.73 5.21
N ASN A 84 6.60 -5.08 6.16
CA ASN A 84 6.32 -3.69 6.45
C ASN A 84 6.91 -2.81 5.34
N LEU A 85 6.30 -1.64 5.10
CA LEU A 85 6.78 -0.72 4.08
C LEU A 85 8.17 -0.16 4.41
N GLU A 86 8.47 -0.02 5.70
CA GLU A 86 9.77 0.41 6.21
C GLU A 86 10.87 -0.56 5.81
N ASP A 87 10.63 -1.87 5.92
CA ASP A 87 11.59 -2.91 5.51
C ASP A 87 11.87 -2.85 4.00
N VAL A 88 10.83 -2.55 3.20
CA VAL A 88 10.97 -2.35 1.75
C VAL A 88 11.79 -1.09 1.43
N PHE A 89 11.59 0.02 2.15
CA PHE A 89 12.41 1.22 1.97
C PHE A 89 13.88 0.97 2.34
N ASP A 90 14.14 0.18 3.38
CA ASP A 90 15.48 -0.22 3.77
C ASP A 90 16.16 -1.04 2.67
N ASP A 91 15.45 -2.01 2.10
CA ASP A 91 15.92 -2.79 0.98
C ASP A 91 16.20 -1.93 -0.26
N ILE A 92 15.35 -0.95 -0.57
CA ILE A 92 15.62 0.00 -1.64
C ILE A 92 16.93 0.76 -1.37
N ARG A 93 17.12 1.29 -0.16
CA ARG A 93 18.31 2.07 0.20
C ARG A 93 19.60 1.25 0.16
N GLN A 94 19.56 0.04 0.70
CA GLN A 94 20.77 -0.77 0.90
C GLN A 94 21.10 -1.67 -0.29
N LYS A 95 20.07 -2.20 -0.97
CA LYS A 95 20.25 -3.21 -2.02
C LYS A 95 20.05 -2.63 -3.42
N ILE A 96 19.10 -1.71 -3.60
CA ILE A 96 18.76 -1.19 -4.94
C ILE A 96 19.59 0.04 -5.30
N MET A 97 19.69 1.04 -4.40
CA MET A 97 20.36 2.31 -4.70
C MET A 97 21.80 2.17 -5.21
N PRO A 98 22.66 1.26 -4.69
CA PRO A 98 24.01 1.07 -5.23
C PRO A 98 24.04 0.64 -6.72
N GLY A 99 22.97 -0.03 -7.17
CA GLY A 99 22.82 -0.51 -8.55
C GLY A 99 22.26 0.50 -9.54
N ILE A 100 21.90 1.71 -9.10
CA ILE A 100 21.30 2.72 -9.96
C ILE A 100 22.38 3.57 -10.64
N THR A 101 22.16 3.88 -11.91
CA THR A 101 22.92 4.91 -12.63
C THR A 101 22.13 6.22 -12.57
N HIS A 102 22.67 7.22 -11.87
CA HIS A 102 22.00 8.47 -11.54
C HIS A 102 22.23 9.53 -12.63
N ARG A 103 21.25 9.74 -13.53
CA ARG A 103 21.40 10.61 -14.71
C ARG A 103 21.31 12.12 -14.45
N LEU A 104 20.93 12.57 -13.26
CA LEU A 104 20.73 14.00 -12.97
C LEU A 104 21.96 14.68 -12.35
N GLY A 105 23.06 13.96 -12.13
CA GLY A 105 24.30 14.51 -11.54
C GLY A 105 25.26 15.16 -12.55
N SER A 106 24.76 15.65 -13.70
CA SER A 106 25.56 16.28 -14.77
C SER A 106 25.13 17.71 -15.03
#